data_AF-A0A6H1A5C6-F1
#
_entry.id   AF-A0A6H1A5C6-F1
#
_cell.length_a   1.000
_cell.length_b   1.000
_cell.length_c   1.000
_cell.angle_alpha   90.00
_cell.angle_beta   90.00
_cell.angle_gamma   90.00
#
_symmetry.space_group_name_H-M   'P 1'
#
loop_
_entity.id
_entity.type
_entity.pdbx_description
1 polymer ?
#
loop_
_entity_poly.entity_id
_entity_poly.type
_entity_poly.pdbx_seq_one_letter_code
_entity_poly.pdbx_strand_id
1 'polypeptide(L)' 'MKVQIRRVSKTTRRHKADGKGSTLDKAFVQGFVDGYSVICRAGKGWDCSCLDDECEHPDAIADLLHPEMLAELEDVAE' A
#
# COMPACT_ATOMS: atom_id res chain seq x y z
N MET A 1 4.64 13.63 14.32
CA MET A 1 4.10 12.58 13.45
C MET A 1 4.75 11.26 13.80
N LYS A 2 3.99 10.31 14.36
CA LYS A 2 4.50 8.94 14.62
C LYS A 2 3.97 8.00 13.54
N VAL A 3 4.84 7.55 12.65
CA VAL A 3 4.49 6.63 11.57
C VAL A 3 5.01 5.23 11.89
N GLN A 4 4.17 4.22 11.66
CA GLN A 4 4.55 2.81 11.80
C GLN A 4 3.99 1.99 10.63
N ILE A 5 4.87 1.46 9.78
CA ILE A 5 4.48 0.52 8.74
C ILE A 5 4.17 -0.82 9.40
N ARG A 6 2.93 -1.31 9.23
CA ARG A 6 2.48 -2.56 9.83
C ARG A 6 2.64 -3.75 8.89
N ARG A 7 2.39 -3.54 7.61
CA ARG A 7 2.41 -4.63 6.63
C ARG A 7 2.77 -4.10 5.27
N VAL A 8 3.74 -4.74 4.65
CA VAL A 8 4.03 -4.63 3.23
C VAL A 8 3.83 -6.01 2.64
N SER A 9 2.90 -6.15 1.70
CA SER A 9 2.70 -7.43 1.00
C SER A 9 3.05 -7.25 -0.46
N LYS A 10 4.06 -7.98 -0.93
CA LYS A 10 4.47 -8.05 -2.33
C LYS A 10 4.11 -9.43 -2.86
N THR A 11 3.03 -9.53 -3.63
CA THR A 11 2.66 -10.80 -4.27
C THR A 11 3.35 -10.88 -5.64
N THR A 12 4.64 -11.24 -5.66
CA THR A 12 5.32 -11.64 -6.89
C THR A 12 4.71 -12.95 -7.40
N ARG A 13 3.82 -12.87 -8.39
CA ARG A 13 3.17 -14.04 -8.99
C ARG A 13 4.24 -14.90 -9.69
N ARG A 14 4.60 -16.06 -9.13
CA ARG A 14 4.90 -17.22 -9.98
C ARG A 14 3.57 -17.88 -10.30
N HIS A 15 3.21 -17.87 -11.58
CA HIS A 15 2.10 -18.63 -12.14
C HIS A 15 2.14 -20.09 -11.64
N LYS A 16 1.08 -20.53 -10.96
CA LYS A 16 0.48 -21.85 -11.23
C LYS A 16 -1.03 -21.70 -11.16
N ALA A 17 -1.64 -21.91 -12.32
CA ALA A 17 -3.07 -22.02 -12.50
C ALA A 17 -3.53 -23.34 -11.85
N ASP A 18 -4.23 -23.24 -10.74
CA ASP A 18 -5.22 -24.26 -10.36
C ASP A 18 -6.29 -23.57 -9.51
N GLY A 19 -7.54 -23.84 -9.84
CA GLY A 19 -8.67 -22.99 -9.49
C GLY A 19 -8.88 -22.82 -7.98
N LYS A 20 -9.45 -21.67 -7.61
CA LYS A 20 -10.02 -21.36 -6.29
C LYS A 20 -9.04 -20.84 -5.24
N GLY A 21 -8.35 -19.75 -5.57
CA GLY A 21 -7.64 -18.89 -4.62
C GLY A 21 -8.03 -17.44 -4.85
N SER A 22 -8.54 -16.79 -3.80
CA SER A 22 -9.02 -15.40 -3.77
C SER A 22 -8.08 -14.45 -4.51
N THR A 23 -8.64 -13.49 -5.22
CA THR A 23 -7.95 -12.39 -5.92
C THR A 23 -6.92 -11.75 -4.98
N LEU A 24 -5.68 -12.26 -4.98
CA LEU A 24 -4.62 -11.74 -4.13
C LEU A 24 -4.24 -10.38 -4.72
N ASP A 25 -4.70 -9.34 -4.05
CA ASP A 25 -4.45 -7.96 -4.43
C ASP A 25 -2.98 -7.75 -4.77
N LYS A 26 -2.79 -7.10 -5.93
CA LYS A 26 -1.59 -6.40 -6.35
C LYS A 26 -0.98 -5.66 -5.14
N ALA A 27 0.35 -5.58 -5.06
CA ALA A 27 1.09 -5.14 -3.86
C ALA A 27 0.38 -4.04 -3.05
N PHE A 28 0.38 -4.16 -1.72
CA PHE A 28 -0.22 -3.15 -0.85
C PHE A 28 0.66 -2.83 0.36
N VAL A 29 0.59 -1.58 0.79
CA VAL A 29 1.24 -1.08 2.00
C VAL A 29 0.17 -0.64 2.98
N GLN A 30 0.29 -1.07 4.23
CA GLN A 30 -0.53 -0.58 5.32
C GLN A 30 0.38 -0.02 6.42
N GLY A 31 0.11 1.20 6.84
CA GLY A 31 0.75 1.79 7.99
C GLY A 31 -0.22 2.59 8.85
N PHE A 32 0.30 3.03 9.98
CA PHE A 32 -0.43 3.85 10.94
C PHE A 32 0.31 5.16 11.12
N VAL A 33 -0.42 6.27 11.03
CA VAL A 33 0.12 7.61 11.27
C VAL A 33 -0.76 8.33 12.27
N ASP A 34 -0.17 8.76 13.39
CA ASP A 34 -0.86 9.51 14.45
C ASP A 34 -2.22 8.91 14.90
N GLY A 35 -2.33 7.58 14.85
CA GLY A 35 -3.53 6.82 15.22
C GLY A 35 -4.48 6.48 14.07
N TYR A 36 -4.26 7.03 12.87
CA TYR A 36 -5.04 6.75 11.67
C TYR A 36 -4.40 5.63 10.84
N SER A 37 -5.25 4.78 10.25
CA SER A 37 -4.82 3.75 9.31
C SER A 37 -4.71 4.34 7.90
N VAL A 38 -3.60 4.07 7.24
CA VAL A 38 -3.33 4.43 5.85
C VAL A 38 -3.02 3.16 5.07
N ILE A 39 -3.61 3.00 3.90
CA ILE A 39 -3.44 1.84 3.02
C ILE A 39 -3.16 2.33 1.60
N CYS A 40 -2.00 2.01 1.04
CA CYS A 40 -1.74 2.11 -0.40
C CYS A 40 -2.06 0.78 -1.07
N ARG A 41 -2.84 0.80 -2.14
CA ARG A 41 -3.06 -0.37 -3.00
C ARG A 41 -2.50 -0.05 -4.39
N ALA A 42 -1.68 -0.95 -4.91
CA ALA A 42 -1.16 -0.82 -6.27
C ALA A 42 -2.30 -0.64 -7.28
N GLY A 43 -2.17 0.38 -8.13
CA GLY A 43 -3.18 0.75 -9.13
C GLY A 43 -4.46 1.41 -8.62
N LYS A 44 -4.58 1.68 -7.31
CA LYS A 44 -5.69 2.46 -6.75
C LYS A 44 -5.26 3.70 -5.97
N GLY A 45 -3.97 3.84 -5.66
CA GLY A 45 -3.45 4.95 -4.89
C GLY A 45 -3.55 4.74 -3.38
N TRP A 46 -3.47 5.84 -2.64
CA TRP A 46 -3.49 5.87 -1.18
C TRP A 46 -4.91 6.12 -0.65
N ASP A 47 -5.28 5.36 0.38
CA ASP A 47 -6.55 5.45 1.09
C ASP A 47 -6.24 5.68 2.57
N CYS A 48 -6.71 6.78 3.15
CA CYS A 48 -6.55 7.06 4.57
C CYS A 48 -7.90 7.09 5.28
N SER A 49 -7.97 6.51 6.48
CA SER A 49 -9.15 6.59 7.35
C SER A 49 -9.21 7.88 8.18
N CYS A 50 -8.36 8.88 7.89
CA CYS A 50 -8.57 10.23 8.40
C CYS A 50 -9.89 10.77 7.79
N LEU A 51 -10.69 11.53 8.54
CA LEU A 51 -11.93 12.14 8.02
C LEU A 51 -11.65 13.34 7.10
N ASP A 52 -10.40 13.51 6.69
CA ASP A 52 -9.86 14.69 6.06
C ASP A 52 -9.23 14.28 4.72
N ASP A 53 -9.81 14.74 3.62
CA ASP A 53 -9.41 14.30 2.27
C ASP A 53 -8.01 14.82 1.88
N GLU A 54 -7.51 15.84 2.58
CA GLU A 54 -6.22 16.51 2.33
C GLU A 54 -5.16 16.17 3.39
N CYS A 55 -5.33 15.05 4.11
CA CYS A 55 -4.43 14.69 5.19
C CYS A 55 -3.05 14.22 4.67
N GLU A 56 -1.97 14.67 5.30
CA GLU A 56 -0.57 14.38 4.90
C GLU A 56 -0.09 12.97 5.30
N HIS A 57 -0.98 12.12 5.81
CA HIS A 57 -0.64 10.78 6.29
C HIS A 57 -0.14 9.84 5.17
N PRO A 58 -0.74 9.82 3.96
CA PRO A 58 -0.21 9.07 2.82
C PRO A 58 1.23 9.44 2.47
N ASP A 59 1.52 10.74 2.35
CA ASP A 59 2.85 11.25 2.03
C ASP A 59 3.88 10.89 3.09
N ALA A 60 3.51 10.96 4.37
CA ALA A 60 4.38 10.55 5.46
C ALA A 60 4.69 9.04 5.47
N ILE A 61 3.78 8.20 4.96
CA ILE A 61 4.10 6.77 4.74
C ILE A 61 4.96 6.62 3.49
N ALA A 62 4.65 7.34 2.42
CA ALA A 62 5.41 7.30 1.17
C ALA A 62 6.89 7.67 1.38
N ASP A 63 7.18 8.70 2.19
CA ASP A 63 8.55 9.15 2.51
C ASP A 63 9.37 8.06 3.25
N LEU A 64 8.71 7.18 3.98
CA LEU A 64 9.36 6.06 4.69
C LEU A 64 9.55 4.81 3.83
N LEU A 65 8.88 4.74 2.68
CA LEU A 65 9.07 3.64 1.75
C LEU A 65 10.29 3.89 0.90
N HIS A 66 11.03 2.81 0.60
CA HIS A 66 12.11 2.90 -0.36
C HIS A 66 11.54 3.28 -1.73
N PRO A 67 12.18 4.17 -2.51
CA PRO A 67 11.68 4.59 -3.82
C PRO A 67 11.45 3.42 -4.80
N GLU A 68 12.20 2.34 -4.67
CA GLU A 68 11.97 1.10 -5.44
C GLU A 68 10.64 0.42 -5.09
N MET A 69 10.19 0.50 -3.84
CA MET A 69 8.89 -0.04 -3.42
C MET A 69 7.74 0.84 -3.89
N LEU A 70 7.94 2.17 -3.91
CA LEU A 70 6.98 3.11 -4.50
C LEU A 70 6.83 2.84 -5.99
N ALA A 71 7.94 2.72 -6.71
CA ALA A 71 7.94 2.40 -8.14
C ALA A 71 7.20 1.07 -8.43
N GLU A 72 7.35 0.04 -7.59
CA GLU A 72 6.60 -1.21 -7.76
C GLU A 72 5.11 -1.11 -7.43
N LEU A 73 4.69 -0.20 -6.55
CA LEU A 73 3.27 0.05 -6.30
C LEU A 73 2.62 0.77 -7.49
N GLU A 74 3.39 1.63 -8.17
CA GLU A 74 2.98 2.35 -9.37
C GLU A 74 3.06 1.48 -10.63
N ASP A 75 4.09 0.64 -10.80
CA ASP A 75 4.28 -0.20 -11.98
C ASP A 75 3.19 -1.29 -12.13
N VAL A 76 2.68 -1.81 -11.02
CA VAL A 76 1.59 -2.79 -11.03
C VAL A 76 0.21 -2.12 -11.32
N ALA A 77 0.18 -0.78 -11.43
CA ALA A 77 -1.00 -0.02 -11.81
C ALA A 77 -1.39 -0.12 -13.29
N GLU A 78 -0.52 -0.65 -14.17
CA GLU A 78 -0.80 -0.84 -15.60
C GLU A 78 -1.51 -2.18 -15.91
#